data_AF-A0A5R9PXE2-F1
#
_entry.id   AF-A0A5R9PXE2-F1
#
_cell.length_a   1.000
_cell.length_b   1.000
_cell.length_c   1.000
_cell.angle_alpha   90.00
_cell.angle_beta   90.00
_cell.angle_gamma   90.00
#
_symmetry.space_group_name_H-M   'P 1'
#
loop_
_entity.id
_entity.type
_entity.pdbx_description
1 polymer ?
#
loop_
_entity_poly.entity_id
_entity_poly.type
_entity_poly.pdbx_seq_one_letter_code
_entity_poly.pdbx_strand_id
1 'polypeptide(L)'
;TKYRAVLKSGACSEVTSSEATITVDPTSVGGSIAGGTSVCTGTNSTTLTLSGHTGSIVRWESSTDNFASDTDIANTTTSLTATNLST
;
A
#
# COMPACT_ATOMS: atom_id res chain seq x y z
N THR A 1 2.51 11.46 -17.37
CA THR A 1 2.73 11.93 -18.76
C THR A 1 1.52 12.72 -19.24
N LYS A 2 1.69 13.76 -20.07
CA LYS A 2 0.57 14.56 -20.61
C LYS A 2 0.49 14.44 -22.11
N TYR A 3 -0.74 14.43 -22.64
CA TYR A 3 -1.03 14.33 -24.07
C TYR A 3 -2.10 15.34 -24.47
N ARG A 4 -2.07 15.80 -25.71
CA ARG A 4 -3.16 16.58 -26.32
C ARG A 4 -3.25 16.25 -27.80
N ALA A 5 -4.45 16.36 -28.35
CA ALA A 5 -4.65 16.20 -29.79
C ALA A 5 -4.40 17.52 -30.52
N VAL A 6 -3.77 17.44 -31.68
CA VAL A 6 -3.66 18.53 -32.65
C VAL A 6 -4.44 18.11 -33.88
N LEU A 7 -5.50 18.86 -34.20
CA LEU A 7 -6.34 18.60 -35.36
C LEU A 7 -5.97 19.56 -36.48
N LYS A 8 -5.77 19.00 -37.68
CA LYS A 8 -5.60 19.74 -38.94
C LYS A 8 -6.53 19.16 -39.98
N SER A 9 -7.31 20.01 -40.64
CA SER A 9 -8.20 19.62 -41.73
C SER A 9 -7.93 20.49 -42.96
N GLY A 10 -7.30 19.90 -43.97
CA GLY A 10 -6.97 20.60 -45.22
C GLY A 10 -6.14 21.87 -45.00
N ALA A 11 -6.63 22.99 -45.54
CA ALA A 11 -5.98 24.30 -45.44
C ALA A 11 -6.27 25.06 -44.13
N CYS A 12 -7.12 24.53 -43.24
CA CYS A 12 -7.42 25.19 -41.98
C CYS A 12 -6.22 25.19 -41.03
N SER A 13 -6.08 26.27 -40.25
CA SER A 13 -5.11 26.36 -39.17
C SER A 13 -5.32 25.25 -38.14
N GLU A 14 -4.23 24.77 -37.56
CA GLU A 14 -4.26 23.72 -36.55
C GLU A 14 -4.96 24.19 -35.27
N VAL A 15 -5.81 23.33 -34.72
CA VAL A 15 -6.48 23.56 -33.44
C VAL A 15 -6.09 22.48 -32.48
N THR A 16 -5.85 22.86 -31.23
CA THR A 16 -5.31 21.98 -30.21
C THR A 16 -6.31 21.73 -29.09
N SER A 17 -6.47 20.47 -28.66
CA SER A 17 -7.38 20.11 -27.57
C SER A 17 -6.86 20.55 -26.19
N SER A 18 -7.69 20.41 -25.18
CA SER A 18 -7.25 20.38 -23.78
C SER A 18 -6.23 19.26 -23.54
N GLU A 19 -5.38 19.43 -22.53
CA GLU A 19 -4.43 18.40 -22.11
C GLU A 19 -5.15 17.28 -21.33
N ALA A 20 -4.81 16.04 -21.62
CA ALA A 20 -5.12 14.87 -20.83
C ALA A 20 -3.86 14.40 -20.07
N THR A 21 -4.01 14.07 -18.79
CA THR A 21 -2.91 13.55 -17.95
C THR A 21 -3.08 12.06 -17.74
N ILE A 22 -2.03 11.30 -18.02
CA ILE A 22 -1.92 9.88 -17.70
C ILE A 22 -1.00 9.74 -16.48
N THR A 23 -1.56 9.22 -15.40
CA THR A 23 -0.86 8.81 -14.18
C THR A 23 -0.76 7.29 -14.18
N VAL A 24 0.46 6.78 -14.04
CA VAL A 24 0.71 5.34 -13.83
C VAL A 24 1.16 5.19 -12.40
N ASP A 25 0.34 4.53 -11.59
CA ASP A 25 0.71 4.21 -10.22
C ASP A 25 1.77 3.10 -10.22
N PRO A 26 2.79 3.20 -9.36
CA PRO A 26 3.80 2.15 -9.24
C PRO A 26 3.16 0.86 -8.73
N THR A 27 3.76 -0.29 -9.08
CA THR A 27 3.35 -1.58 -8.53
C THR A 27 3.48 -1.56 -7.00
N SER A 28 2.47 -2.06 -6.30
CA SER A 28 2.49 -2.18 -4.85
C SER A 28 3.62 -3.13 -4.41
N VAL A 29 4.32 -2.75 -3.33
CA VAL A 29 5.37 -3.55 -2.71
C VAL A 29 5.05 -3.65 -1.24
N GLY A 30 4.97 -4.89 -0.72
CA GLY A 30 4.59 -5.16 0.66
C GLY A 30 5.61 -4.71 1.72
N GLY A 31 6.85 -4.42 1.32
CA GLY A 31 7.90 -3.95 2.22
C GLY A 31 8.46 -5.04 3.13
N SER A 32 8.96 -4.64 4.30
CA SER A 32 9.54 -5.53 5.31
C SER A 32 9.16 -5.09 6.72
N ILE A 33 8.90 -6.06 7.59
CA ILE A 33 8.52 -5.84 8.99
C ILE A 33 9.73 -6.05 9.91
N ALA A 34 9.95 -5.10 10.81
CA ALA A 34 10.92 -5.18 11.91
C ALA A 34 10.22 -5.10 13.28
N GLY A 35 10.93 -5.44 14.36
CA GLY A 35 10.40 -5.39 15.73
C GLY A 35 9.63 -6.63 16.17
N GLY A 36 9.58 -7.67 15.34
CA GLY A 36 9.08 -8.98 15.76
C GLY A 36 9.98 -9.58 16.84
N THR A 37 9.38 -10.01 17.95
CA THR A 37 10.05 -10.79 19.00
C THR A 37 9.16 -11.95 19.41
N SER A 38 9.77 -13.05 19.83
CA SER A 38 9.05 -14.10 20.56
C SER A 38 8.62 -13.54 21.91
N VAL A 39 7.33 -13.68 22.22
CA VAL A 39 6.73 -13.23 23.48
C VAL A 39 6.04 -14.42 24.17
N CYS A 40 6.08 -14.48 25.50
CA CYS A 40 5.53 -15.61 26.27
C CYS A 40 4.09 -15.33 26.65
N THR A 41 3.15 -16.26 26.52
CA THR A 41 1.70 -16.05 26.82
C THR A 41 1.41 -15.21 28.08
N GLY A 42 0.44 -14.30 27.99
CA GLY A 42 0.10 -13.33 29.04
C GLY A 42 0.15 -11.88 28.54
N THR A 43 0.52 -10.94 29.41
CA THR A 43 0.68 -9.53 29.05
C THR A 43 1.97 -9.31 28.28
N ASN A 44 1.86 -9.26 26.96
CA ASN A 44 2.98 -8.97 26.08
C ASN A 44 2.63 -7.84 25.16
N SER A 45 3.64 -7.07 24.78
CA SER A 45 3.50 -6.07 23.74
C SER A 45 4.77 -6.04 22.91
N THR A 46 4.61 -5.99 21.59
CA THR A 46 5.70 -5.62 20.69
C THR A 46 5.20 -4.66 19.63
N THR A 47 6.08 -3.77 19.20
CA THR A 47 5.81 -2.83 18.10
C THR A 47 6.43 -3.37 16.83
N LEU A 48 5.59 -3.62 15.84
CA LEU A 48 5.97 -3.97 14.48
C LEU A 48 6.03 -2.70 13.64
N THR A 49 7.12 -2.54 12.89
CA THR A 49 7.31 -1.39 11.98
C THR A 49 7.48 -1.88 10.55
N LEU A 50 6.62 -1.37 9.67
CA LEU A 50 6.66 -1.62 8.24
C LEU A 50 7.51 -0.55 7.53
N SER A 51 8.49 -1.01 6.74
CA SER A 51 9.38 -0.14 5.96
C SER A 51 9.52 -0.65 4.51
N GLY A 52 9.93 0.24 3.60
CA GLY A 52 10.16 -0.12 2.19
C GLY A 52 8.90 -0.52 1.39
N HIS A 53 7.71 -0.11 1.85
CA HIS A 53 6.46 -0.37 1.12
C HIS A 53 6.22 0.66 0.01
N THR A 54 5.45 0.28 -1.01
CA THR A 54 4.99 1.17 -2.09
C THR A 54 3.48 1.11 -2.17
N GLY A 55 2.82 2.27 -2.20
CA GLY A 55 1.36 2.39 -2.16
C GLY A 55 0.83 2.68 -0.76
N SER A 56 -0.49 2.67 -0.62
CA SER A 56 -1.18 2.92 0.66
C SER A 56 -1.40 1.62 1.44
N ILE A 57 -1.24 1.67 2.76
CA ILE A 57 -1.56 0.55 3.66
C ILE A 57 -3.08 0.50 3.86
N VAL A 58 -3.71 -0.61 3.48
CA VAL A 58 -5.17 -0.78 3.57
C VAL A 58 -5.57 -1.40 4.91
N ARG A 59 -4.79 -2.36 5.41
CA ARG A 59 -4.96 -2.99 6.72
C ARG A 59 -3.70 -3.74 7.12
N TRP A 60 -3.63 -4.17 8.37
CA TRP A 60 -2.72 -5.20 8.83
C TRP A 60 -3.47 -6.53 8.93
N GLU A 61 -2.77 -7.64 8.81
CA GLU A 61 -3.34 -8.99 8.92
C GLU A 61 -2.49 -9.82 9.90
N SER A 62 -3.14 -10.70 10.64
CA SER A 62 -2.47 -11.70 11.47
C SER A 62 -3.00 -13.09 11.17
N SER A 63 -2.15 -14.10 11.29
CA SER A 63 -2.51 -15.50 11.09
C SER A 63 -1.71 -16.40 12.04
N THR A 64 -2.32 -17.51 12.45
CA THR A 64 -1.67 -18.60 13.20
C THR A 64 -1.40 -19.83 12.32
N ASP A 65 -1.79 -19.79 11.04
CA ASP A 65 -1.78 -20.93 10.10
C ASP A 65 -1.04 -20.62 8.79
N ASN A 66 -0.03 -19.76 8.85
CA ASN A 66 0.78 -19.32 7.70
C ASN A 66 -0.08 -18.69 6.59
N PHE A 67 -1.06 -17.87 6.99
CA PHE A 67 -2.01 -17.17 6.13
C PHE A 67 -2.87 -18.09 5.26
N ALA A 68 -3.19 -19.30 5.74
CA ALA A 68 -4.30 -20.07 5.17
C ALA A 68 -5.65 -19.44 5.58
N SER A 69 -5.69 -18.84 6.77
CA SER A 69 -6.74 -17.96 7.28
C SER A 69 -6.08 -16.73 7.90
N ASP A 70 -6.65 -15.57 7.62
CA ASP A 70 -6.21 -14.29 8.15
C ASP A 70 -7.28 -13.65 9.05
N THR A 71 -6.81 -12.82 9.96
CA THR A 71 -7.65 -11.92 10.76
C THR A 71 -7.26 -10.50 10.41
N ASP A 72 -8.25 -9.74 9.94
CA ASP A 72 -8.10 -8.33 9.63
C ASP A 72 -7.87 -7.50 10.89
N ILE A 73 -6.87 -6.64 10.84
CA ILE A 73 -6.55 -5.63 11.86
C ILE A 73 -6.73 -4.27 11.21
N ALA A 74 -7.70 -3.50 11.70
CA ALA A 74 -8.04 -2.16 11.21
C ALA A 74 -6.96 -1.12 11.57
N ASN A 75 -5.80 -1.22 10.93
CA ASN A 75 -4.67 -0.30 11.04
C ASN A 75 -4.16 0.02 9.63
N THR A 76 -4.02 1.31 9.30
CA THR A 76 -3.54 1.77 7.99
C THR A 76 -2.20 2.51 8.09
N THR A 77 -1.54 2.41 9.24
CA THR A 77 -0.27 3.08 9.51
C THR A 77 0.91 2.12 9.34
N THR A 78 2.13 2.66 9.31
CA THR A 78 3.36 1.88 9.23
C THR A 78 3.77 1.22 10.55
N SER A 79 2.98 1.39 11.62
CA SER A 79 3.30 0.88 12.95
C SER A 79 2.11 0.13 13.55
N LEU A 80 2.32 -1.10 13.98
CA LEU A 80 1.34 -1.90 14.69
C LEU A 80 1.89 -2.32 16.05
N THR A 81 1.20 -1.94 17.12
CA THR A 81 1.47 -2.49 18.46
C THR A 81 0.62 -3.75 18.64
N ALA A 82 1.27 -4.91 18.58
CA ALA A 82 0.65 -6.18 18.89
C ALA A 82 0.64 -6.38 20.41
N THR A 83 -0.50 -6.76 20.98
CA THR A 83 -0.66 -6.95 22.43
C THR A 83 -1.33 -8.27 22.75
N ASN A 84 -0.99 -8.87 23.90
CA ASN A 84 -1.65 -10.05 24.46
C ASN A 84 -1.75 -11.21 23.45
N LEU A 85 -0.68 -11.46 22.71
CA LEU A 85 -0.61 -12.55 21.74
C LEU A 85 -0.76 -13.90 22.46
N SER A 86 -1.86 -14.60 22.18
CA SER A 86 -2.08 -15.99 22.60
C SER A 86 -1.99 -16.90 21.37
N THR A 87 -1.24 -17.99 21.50
CA THR A 87 -1.22 -19.10 20.52
C THR A 87 -2.52 -19.89 20.57
#